data_AF-A0A399NY32-F1
#
_entry.id   AF-A0A399NY32-F1
#
_cell.length_a   1.000
_cell.length_b   1.000
_cell.length_c   1.000
_cell.angle_alpha   90.00
_cell.angle_beta   90.00
_cell.angle_gamma   90.00
#
_symmetry.space_group_name_H-M   'P 1'
#
loop_
_entity.id
_entity.type
_entity.pdbx_description
1 polymer ?
#
loop_
_entity_poly.entity_id
_entity_poly.type
_entity_poly.pdbx_seq_one_letter_code
_entity_poly.pdbx_strand_id
1 'polypeptide(L)'
;MSAITAVTPGEIHPSEGYDGFVGWVLSLIETLGEVGVGLAVLIETFVPPIPSEAILPVAGFLAYEGRMSAWGAWAAATAGALVGALIWYAIGAAL
;
A
#
# COMPACT_ATOMS: atom_id res chain seq x y z
N MET A 1 2.40 -34.84 40.28
CA MET A 1 2.19 -33.43 39.88
C MET A 1 3.19 -33.11 38.80
N SER A 2 2.83 -33.34 37.53
CA SER A 2 3.67 -32.98 36.38
C SER A 2 3.45 -31.49 36.09
N ALA A 3 4.53 -30.73 36.09
CA ALA A 3 4.50 -29.32 35.74
C ALA A 3 4.05 -29.15 34.29
N ILE A 4 3.03 -28.31 34.10
CA ILE A 4 2.62 -27.79 32.79
C ILE A 4 3.81 -26.99 32.26
N THR A 5 4.42 -27.47 31.18
CA THR A 5 5.38 -26.69 30.38
C THR A 5 4.68 -25.42 29.93
N ALA A 6 5.11 -24.27 30.45
CA ALA A 6 4.65 -22.98 29.97
C ALA A 6 5.04 -22.85 28.50
N VAL A 7 4.04 -22.82 27.61
CA VAL A 7 4.22 -22.26 26.27
C VAL A 7 4.53 -20.79 26.50
N THR A 8 5.79 -20.39 26.31
CA THR A 8 6.15 -18.99 26.20
C THR A 8 5.33 -18.43 25.05
N PRO A 9 4.42 -17.46 25.26
CA PRO A 9 3.77 -16.79 24.15
C PRO A 9 4.90 -16.21 23.28
N GLY A 10 4.95 -16.61 22.01
CA GLY A 10 5.89 -16.01 21.07
C GLY A 10 5.71 -14.49 21.13
N GLU A 11 6.82 -13.75 21.16
CA GLU A 11 6.80 -12.30 21.08
C GLU A 11 5.97 -11.90 19.85
N ILE A 12 4.75 -11.42 20.07
CA ILE A 12 3.93 -10.88 19.00
C ILE A 12 4.51 -9.50 18.71
N HIS A 13 5.48 -9.44 17.79
CA HIS A 13 5.98 -8.15 17.31
C HIS A 13 4.85 -7.50 16.50
N PRO A 14 4.36 -6.31 16.89
CA PRO A 14 3.27 -5.63 16.17
C PRO A 14 3.58 -5.33 14.70
N SER A 15 4.86 -5.47 14.29
CA SER A 15 5.37 -5.29 12.94
C SER A 15 5.23 -6.50 12.02
N GLU A 16 4.93 -7.71 12.52
CA GLU A 16 4.83 -8.91 11.66
C GLU A 16 3.74 -8.79 10.58
N GLY A 17 2.75 -7.92 10.77
CA GLY A 17 1.70 -7.64 9.78
C GLY A 17 2.09 -6.67 8.66
N TYR A 18 3.20 -5.93 8.81
CA TYR A 18 3.68 -4.92 7.85
C TYR A 18 5.10 -5.17 7.33
N ASP A 19 5.80 -6.19 7.82
CA ASP A 19 7.09 -6.59 7.25
C ASP A 19 6.90 -7.22 5.85
N GLY A 20 7.67 -6.75 4.88
CA GLY A 20 7.63 -7.22 3.49
C GLY A 20 7.14 -6.18 2.47
N PHE A 21 6.46 -6.64 1.42
CA PHE A 21 6.07 -5.80 0.28
C PHE A 21 5.13 -4.64 0.68
N VAL A 22 4.21 -4.88 1.63
CA VAL A 22 3.28 -3.85 2.12
C VAL A 22 4.03 -2.72 2.82
N GLY A 23 4.94 -3.03 3.75
CA GLY A 23 5.78 -2.02 4.41
C GLY A 23 6.63 -1.23 3.42
N TRP A 24 7.13 -1.88 2.36
CA TRP A 24 7.83 -1.18 1.28
C TRP A 24 6.92 -0.19 0.53
N VAL A 25 5.69 -0.57 0.19
CA VAL A 25 4.72 0.34 -0.44
C VAL A 25 4.36 1.51 0.49
N LEU A 26 4.19 1.26 1.78
CA LEU A 26 3.94 2.33 2.76
C LEU A 26 5.14 3.29 2.85
N SER A 27 6.37 2.76 2.85
CA SER A 27 7.58 3.58 2.81
C SER A 27 7.68 4.43 1.52
N LEU A 28 7.19 3.91 0.39
CA LEU A 28 7.10 4.68 -0.86
C LEU A 28 6.14 5.86 -0.73
N ILE A 29 4.97 5.66 -0.13
CA ILE A 29 3.97 6.71 0.09
C ILE A 29 4.51 7.77 1.05
N GLU A 30 5.19 7.35 2.13
CA GLU A 30 5.77 8.28 3.10
C GLU A 30 6.92 9.10 2.51
N THR A 31 7.71 8.52 1.59
CA THR A 31 8.88 9.18 1.00
C THR A 31 8.54 10.04 -0.22
N LEU A 32 7.62 9.59 -1.08
CA LEU A 32 7.24 10.25 -2.32
C LEU A 32 5.93 11.03 -2.21
N GLY A 33 5.24 10.96 -1.07
CA GLY A 33 3.98 11.66 -0.83
C GLY A 33 2.91 11.25 -1.84
N GLU A 34 2.27 12.25 -2.43
CA GLU A 34 1.16 12.08 -3.40
C GLU A 34 1.56 11.22 -4.60
N VAL A 35 2.79 11.41 -5.10
CA VAL A 35 3.33 10.60 -6.21
C VAL A 35 3.49 9.14 -5.76
N GLY A 36 3.90 8.92 -4.51
CA GLY A 36 3.98 7.58 -3.91
C GLY A 36 2.62 6.88 -3.88
N VAL A 37 1.54 7.62 -3.61
CA VAL A 37 0.16 7.08 -3.68
C VAL A 37 -0.17 6.65 -5.11
N GLY A 38 0.12 7.48 -6.11
CA GLY A 38 -0.11 7.13 -7.52
C GLY A 38 0.69 5.91 -7.99
N LEU A 39 1.95 5.79 -7.55
CA LEU A 39 2.79 4.63 -7.85
C LEU A 39 2.29 3.37 -7.14
N ALA A 40 1.85 3.47 -5.89
CA ALA A 40 1.27 2.34 -5.15
C ALA A 40 0.04 1.78 -5.88
N VAL A 41 -0.87 2.66 -6.32
CA VAL A 41 -2.07 2.29 -7.10
C VAL A 41 -1.71 1.71 -8.47
N LEU A 42 -0.72 2.28 -9.15
CA LEU A 42 -0.24 1.70 -10.41
C LEU A 42 0.28 0.27 -10.22
N ILE A 43 1.09 0.05 -9.18
CA ILE A 43 1.67 -1.26 -8.88
C ILE A 43 0.57 -2.28 -8.52
N GLU A 44 -0.43 -1.87 -7.72
CA GLU A 44 -1.56 -2.72 -7.33
C GLU A 44 -2.34 -3.26 -8.55
N THR A 45 -2.35 -2.48 -9.64
CA THR A 45 -3.01 -2.85 -10.90
C THR A 45 -2.33 -4.05 -11.60
N PHE A 46 -1.03 -4.26 -11.36
CA PHE A 46 -0.26 -5.37 -11.95
C PHE A 46 -0.10 -6.54 -10.98
N VAL A 47 0.07 -6.21 -9.71
CA VAL A 47 0.33 -7.17 -8.64
C VAL A 47 -0.72 -6.85 -7.58
N PRO A 48 -1.84 -7.59 -7.55
CA PRO A 48 -2.93 -7.35 -6.61
C PRO A 48 -2.70 -7.74 -5.13
N PRO A 49 -1.57 -8.29 -4.63
CA PRO A 49 -1.49 -8.68 -3.23
C PRO A 49 -1.41 -7.48 -2.26
N ILE A 50 -1.73 -6.25 -2.70
CA ILE A 50 -1.91 -5.10 -1.80
C ILE A 50 -3.40 -4.97 -1.47
N PRO A 51 -3.79 -5.01 -0.19
CA PRO A 51 -5.14 -4.61 0.20
C PRO A 51 -5.31 -3.11 -0.06
N SER A 52 -6.11 -2.76 -1.07
CA SER A 52 -6.43 -1.37 -1.44
C SER A 52 -7.01 -0.55 -0.27
N GLU A 53 -7.56 -1.25 0.74
CA GLU A 53 -8.03 -0.74 2.02
C GLU A 53 -6.92 -0.19 2.92
N ALA A 54 -5.64 -0.42 2.61
CA ALA A 54 -4.51 0.13 3.36
C ALA A 54 -3.95 1.40 2.70
N ILE A 55 -3.80 1.44 1.37
CA ILE A 55 -3.15 2.55 0.66
C ILE A 55 -3.92 3.86 0.84
N LEU A 56 -5.22 3.86 0.51
CA LEU A 56 -6.01 5.09 0.48
C LEU A 56 -6.33 5.64 1.88
N PRO A 57 -6.62 4.81 2.90
CA PRO A 57 -6.76 5.31 4.27
C PRO A 57 -5.47 5.88 4.84
N VAL A 58 -4.31 5.31 4.52
CA VAL A 58 -3.02 5.88 4.90
C VAL A 58 -2.80 7.23 4.22
N ALA A 59 -3.05 7.34 2.92
CA ALA A 59 -2.99 8.61 2.22
C ALA A 59 -3.96 9.65 2.81
N GLY A 60 -5.17 9.24 3.18
CA GLY A 60 -6.16 10.08 3.84
C GLY A 60 -5.72 10.56 5.23
N PHE A 61 -5.11 9.68 6.01
CA PHE A 61 -4.53 10.01 7.31
C PHE A 61 -3.39 11.02 7.17
N LEU A 62 -2.45 10.78 6.26
CA LEU A 62 -1.34 11.69 5.98
C LEU A 62 -1.82 13.04 5.45
N ALA A 63 -2.89 13.07 4.66
CA ALA A 63 -3.52 14.31 4.21
C ALA A 63 -4.19 15.07 5.36
N TYR A 64 -4.84 14.37 6.29
CA TYR A 64 -5.41 14.95 7.50
C TYR A 64 -4.33 15.56 8.42
N GLU A 65 -3.17 14.90 8.54
CA GLU A 65 -2.00 15.44 9.26
C GLU A 65 -1.34 16.64 8.55
N GLY A 66 -1.82 17.04 7.36
CA GLY A 66 -1.23 18.10 6.56
C GLY A 66 0.11 17.74 5.93
N ARG A 67 0.47 16.45 5.91
CA ARG A 67 1.72 15.92 5.34
C ARG A 67 1.65 15.73 3.82
N MET A 68 0.45 15.73 3.25
CA MET A 68 0.22 15.71 1.80
C MET A 68 -1.11 16.39 1.45
N SER A 69 -1.27 16.80 0.19
CA SER A 69 -2.54 17.31 -0.33
C SER A 69 -3.51 16.17 -0.63
N ALA A 70 -4.70 16.21 -0.05
CA ALA A 70 -5.77 15.26 -0.37
C ALA A 70 -6.11 15.29 -1.87
N TRP A 71 -6.15 16.48 -2.48
CA TRP A 71 -6.39 16.64 -3.91
C TRP A 71 -5.24 16.10 -4.76
N GLY A 72 -4.00 16.30 -4.30
CA GLY A 72 -2.80 15.75 -4.94
C GLY A 72 -2.81 14.22 -4.92
N ALA A 73 -3.08 13.62 -3.76
CA ALA A 73 -3.16 12.18 -3.59
C ALA A 73 -4.28 11.58 -4.43
N TRP A 74 -5.46 12.22 -4.47
CA TRP A 74 -6.58 11.80 -5.33
C TRP A 74 -6.22 11.85 -6.82
N ALA A 75 -5.61 12.94 -7.28
CA ALA A 75 -5.20 13.09 -8.67
C ALA A 75 -4.12 12.06 -9.06
N ALA A 76 -3.13 11.85 -8.19
CA ALA A 76 -2.05 10.90 -8.41
C ALA A 76 -2.56 9.45 -8.41
N ALA A 77 -3.43 9.07 -7.47
CA ALA A 77 -4.09 7.76 -7.45
C ALA A 77 -4.88 7.50 -8.74
N THR A 78 -5.69 8.48 -9.17
CA THR A 78 -6.49 8.39 -10.41
C THR A 78 -5.58 8.22 -11.63
N ALA A 79 -4.50 9.00 -11.71
CA ALA A 79 -3.53 8.88 -12.80
C ALA A 79 -2.82 7.52 -12.80
N GLY A 80 -2.41 7.03 -11.64
CA GLY A 80 -1.78 5.71 -11.49
C GLY A 80 -2.68 4.58 -11.97
N ALA A 81 -3.95 4.58 -11.54
CA ALA A 81 -4.96 3.60 -11.98
C ALA A 81 -5.22 3.69 -13.49
N LEU A 82 -5.37 4.92 -14.03
CA LEU A 82 -5.59 5.12 -15.46
C LEU A 82 -4.42 4.60 -16.29
N VAL A 83 -3.18 4.91 -15.89
CA VAL A 83 -1.98 4.42 -16.58
C VAL A 83 -1.91 2.89 -16.50
N GLY A 84 -2.14 2.29 -15.34
CA GLY A 84 -2.19 0.84 -15.18
C GLY A 84 -3.22 0.18 -16.11
N ALA A 85 -4.43 0.75 -16.18
CA ALA A 85 -5.48 0.28 -17.07
C ALA A 85 -5.12 0.43 -18.56
N LEU A 86 -4.50 1.55 -18.95
CA LEU A 86 -4.05 1.77 -20.33
C LEU A 86 -2.96 0.77 -20.74
N ILE A 87 -2.05 0.41 -19.83
CA ILE A 87 -1.04 -0.62 -20.10
C ILE A 87 -1.70 -1.97 -20.37
N TRP A 88 -2.64 -2.39 -19.53
CA TRP A 88 -3.39 -3.64 -19.76
C TRP A 88 -4.20 -3.60 -21.06
N TYR A 89 -4.84 -2.47 -21.36
CA TYR A 89 -5.55 -2.28 -22.63
C TYR A 89 -4.60 -2.42 -23.82
N ALA A 90 -3.42 -1.80 -23.78
CA ALA A 90 -2.44 -1.88 -24.86
C ALA A 90 -1.90 -3.31 -25.05
N ILE A 91 -1.66 -4.03 -23.95
CA ILE A 91 -1.28 -5.45 -24.00
C ILE A 91 -2.40 -6.25 -24.68
N GLY A 92 -3.65 -6.07 -24.26
CA GLY A 92 -4.80 -6.77 -24.86
C GLY A 92 -5.03 -6.40 -26.32
N ALA A 93 -4.79 -5.14 -26.71
CA ALA A 93 -4.94 -4.67 -28.08
C ALA A 93 -3.82 -5.15 -29.03
N ALA A 94 -2.68 -5.56 -28.48
CA ALA A 94 -1.53 -6.07 -29.24
C ALA A 94 -1.53 -7.60 -29.40
N LEU A 95 -2.46 -8.32 -28.74
CA LEU A 95 -2.65 -9.76 -28.82
C LEU A 95 -3.77 -10.13 -29.80
#